data_AF-A0A3B8HIG5-F1
#
_entry.id   AF-A0A3B8HIG5-F1
#
_cell.length_a   1.000
_cell.length_b   1.000
_cell.length_c   1.000
_cell.angle_alpha   90.00
_cell.angle_beta   90.00
_cell.angle_gamma   90.00
#
_symmetry.space_group_name_H-M   'P 1'
#
loop_
_entity.id
_entity.type
_entity.pdbx_description
1 polymer ?
#
loop_
_entity_poly.entity_id
_entity_poly.type
_entity_poly.pdbx_seq_one_letter_code
_entity_poly.pdbx_strand_id
1 'polypeptide(L)'
;MSSSGMKMSRIQPWLIFLILCAVGFAEPPRDVFPAEPTGYCSKYSDPFDAFNPERWQEVLLFSKARTTVRVADGSLRLETVPDDPCEAQVYSLFMFRGDFDIQTDYEVVGGDGLKACRFNAGLVFQTPGDELSYKFYIAASGKDHFLFRARRDLLGEQNQETYKAACGAPRGCLRVKREGSRISFLAKDGNDWRKVYAFDGLHEERMRLRFKLQTSDQEEGGKLCPVVVKFDNFIVHTCEAILNE
;
A
#
# COMPACT_ATOMS: atom_id res chain seq x y z
N MET A 1 66.57 18.76 -54.53
CA MET A 1 65.35 18.95 -53.73
C MET A 1 64.41 17.81 -54.14
N SER A 2 64.42 16.67 -53.45
CA SER A 2 63.52 16.33 -52.31
C SER A 2 62.06 16.71 -52.64
N SER A 3 61.03 15.87 -52.61
CA SER A 3 60.82 14.48 -52.18
C SER A 3 59.41 14.09 -52.67
N SER A 4 59.18 12.82 -53.06
CA SER A 4 58.07 11.94 -52.62
C SER A 4 56.63 12.50 -52.53
N GLY A 5 55.55 11.87 -52.99
CA GLY A 5 55.31 10.50 -53.46
C GLY A 5 53.79 10.23 -53.57
N MET A 6 53.46 9.16 -54.32
CA MET A 6 52.35 8.20 -54.19
C MET A 6 50.89 8.60 -53.86
N LYS A 7 50.03 8.32 -54.86
CA LYS A 7 48.78 7.52 -54.89
C LYS A 7 48.02 7.25 -53.56
N MET A 8 46.69 7.40 -53.60
CA MET A 8 45.65 6.38 -53.30
C MET A 8 44.26 7.07 -53.38
N SER A 9 43.39 6.74 -54.35
CA SER A 9 42.41 5.62 -54.27
C SER A 9 41.56 5.66 -53.00
N ARG A 10 40.42 6.37 -53.02
CA ARG A 10 39.37 6.20 -52.00
C ARG A 10 38.41 5.10 -52.44
N ILE A 11 38.55 3.95 -51.79
CA ILE A 11 37.66 2.80 -51.84
C ILE A 11 36.41 3.11 -50.98
N GLN A 12 35.26 2.65 -51.48
CA GLN A 12 33.97 2.33 -50.84
C GLN A 12 34.06 1.69 -49.42
N PRO A 13 32.98 1.19 -48.79
CA PRO A 13 31.58 1.60 -48.67
C PRO A 13 31.11 1.58 -47.18
N TRP A 14 29.91 2.09 -46.92
CA TRP A 14 28.92 1.54 -45.98
C TRP A 14 29.42 0.67 -44.80
N LEU A 15 29.53 1.27 -43.61
CA LEU A 15 29.42 0.54 -42.34
C LEU A 15 28.62 1.41 -41.36
N ILE A 16 27.29 1.41 -41.53
CA ILE A 16 26.36 1.89 -40.51
C ILE A 16 26.28 0.79 -39.45
N PHE A 17 26.98 0.98 -38.34
CA PHE A 17 26.80 0.19 -37.12
C PHE A 17 25.43 0.55 -36.51
N LEU A 18 24.39 -0.17 -36.93
CA LEU A 18 23.12 -0.23 -36.22
C LEU A 18 23.29 -1.26 -35.09
N ILE A 19 23.79 -0.80 -33.94
CA ILE A 19 23.64 -1.55 -32.69
C ILE A 19 22.19 -1.36 -32.26
N LEU A 20 21.32 -2.30 -32.65
CA LEU A 20 20.06 -2.51 -31.95
C LEU A 20 20.39 -2.93 -30.52
N CYS A 21 20.37 -1.97 -29.60
CA CYS A 21 20.13 -2.28 -28.19
C CYS A 21 18.69 -2.82 -28.10
N ALA A 22 18.54 -4.13 -28.31
CA ALA A 22 17.43 -4.87 -27.75
C ALA A 22 17.59 -4.80 -26.23
N VAL A 23 17.14 -3.71 -25.64
CA VAL A 23 16.83 -3.67 -24.22
C VAL A 23 15.63 -4.58 -24.07
N GLY A 24 15.90 -5.88 -23.88
CA GLY A 24 14.91 -6.79 -23.37
C GLY A 24 14.46 -6.20 -22.05
N PHE A 25 13.25 -5.65 -22.02
CA PHE A 25 12.53 -5.46 -20.78
C PHE A 25 12.36 -6.86 -20.21
N ALA A 26 13.31 -7.27 -19.37
CA ALA A 26 13.11 -8.44 -18.53
C ALA A 26 11.82 -8.15 -17.76
N GLU A 27 10.77 -8.93 -18.05
CA GLU A 27 9.57 -8.89 -17.23
C GLU A 27 10.03 -9.07 -15.78
N PRO A 28 9.60 -8.19 -14.86
CA PRO A 28 9.95 -8.35 -13.46
C PRO A 28 9.58 -9.78 -13.05
N PRO A 29 10.44 -10.47 -12.28
CA PRO A 29 10.18 -11.85 -11.89
C PRO A 29 8.78 -11.93 -11.28
N ARG A 30 7.95 -12.83 -11.82
CA ARG A 30 6.65 -13.17 -11.21
C ARG A 30 6.97 -13.79 -9.86
N ASP A 31 6.70 -13.03 -8.79
CA ASP A 31 6.82 -13.54 -7.43
C ASP A 31 5.92 -14.79 -7.32
N VAL A 32 6.52 -15.95 -7.05
CA VAL A 32 5.79 -17.20 -6.78
C VAL A 32 5.33 -17.14 -5.33
N PHE A 33 4.03 -16.95 -5.11
CA PHE A 33 3.46 -16.76 -3.77
C PHE A 33 3.08 -18.11 -3.11
N PRO A 34 3.22 -18.22 -1.79
CA PRO A 34 3.10 -19.50 -1.09
C PRO A 34 1.65 -20.00 -0.97
N ALA A 35 1.55 -21.31 -0.70
CA ALA A 35 0.34 -22.08 -0.41
C ALA A 35 -0.44 -21.55 0.81
N GLU A 36 -1.66 -22.09 0.99
CA GLU A 36 -2.58 -21.89 2.14
C GLU A 36 -1.89 -21.48 3.46
N PRO A 37 -2.46 -20.53 4.24
CA PRO A 37 -1.85 -20.02 5.46
C PRO A 37 -1.70 -21.13 6.53
N THR A 38 -0.52 -21.74 6.61
CA THR A 38 -0.18 -22.77 7.60
C THR A 38 0.69 -22.23 8.71
N GLY A 39 0.36 -22.49 9.99
CA GLY A 39 1.27 -22.25 11.12
C GLY A 39 0.67 -21.44 12.27
N TYR A 40 1.54 -21.00 13.19
CA TYR A 40 1.15 -20.20 14.37
C TYR A 40 0.54 -18.84 13.98
N CYS A 41 1.09 -18.20 12.95
CA CYS A 41 0.72 -16.85 12.52
C CYS A 41 -0.71 -16.76 12.00
N SER A 42 -1.21 -17.81 11.34
CA SER A 42 -2.54 -17.79 10.73
C SER A 42 -3.67 -17.64 11.75
N LYS A 43 -3.42 -17.96 13.03
CA LYS A 43 -4.34 -17.72 14.16
C LYS A 43 -4.66 -16.24 14.39
N TYR A 44 -3.87 -15.32 13.84
CA TYR A 44 -4.10 -13.89 13.90
C TYR A 44 -4.86 -13.36 12.68
N SER A 45 -5.14 -14.21 11.69
CA SER A 45 -6.04 -13.89 10.58
C SER A 45 -7.46 -13.66 11.09
N ASP A 46 -8.18 -12.78 10.42
CA ASP A 46 -9.54 -12.38 10.77
C ASP A 46 -10.38 -12.21 9.50
N PRO A 47 -11.39 -13.06 9.28
CA PRO A 47 -12.34 -12.86 8.19
C PRO A 47 -13.29 -11.69 8.47
N PHE A 48 -13.30 -11.14 9.70
CA PHE A 48 -14.26 -10.12 10.11
C PHE A 48 -15.73 -10.57 9.99
N ASP A 49 -16.02 -11.83 10.36
CA ASP A 49 -17.40 -12.31 10.53
C ASP A 49 -18.09 -11.68 11.75
N ALA A 50 -17.31 -11.36 12.79
CA ALA A 50 -17.73 -10.64 13.99
C ALA A 50 -16.57 -9.79 14.54
N PHE A 51 -16.88 -8.70 15.23
CA PHE A 51 -15.83 -7.89 15.85
C PHE A 51 -15.17 -8.65 17.00
N ASN A 52 -13.85 -8.81 16.94
CA ASN A 52 -13.07 -9.49 17.98
C ASN A 52 -12.31 -8.47 18.85
N PRO A 53 -12.82 -8.14 20.05
CA PRO A 53 -12.19 -7.16 20.94
C PRO A 53 -10.89 -7.66 21.58
N GLU A 54 -10.58 -8.96 21.49
CA GLU A 54 -9.29 -9.51 21.95
C GLU A 54 -8.18 -9.29 20.91
N ARG A 55 -8.54 -8.95 19.67
CA ARG A 55 -7.58 -8.70 18.57
C ARG A 55 -7.55 -7.26 18.11
N TRP A 56 -8.68 -6.57 18.21
CA TRP A 56 -8.87 -5.26 17.58
C TRP A 56 -9.39 -4.26 18.59
N GLN A 57 -8.80 -3.07 18.57
CA GLN A 57 -9.24 -1.93 19.36
C GLN A 57 -9.62 -0.78 18.43
N GLU A 58 -10.85 -0.29 18.60
CA GLU A 58 -11.28 0.95 17.95
C GLU A 58 -10.55 2.13 18.58
N VAL A 59 -9.99 3.01 17.74
CA VAL A 59 -9.38 4.24 18.22
C VAL A 59 -9.94 5.40 17.41
N LEU A 60 -10.68 6.24 18.12
CA LEU A 60 -11.22 7.49 17.60
C LEU A 60 -10.24 8.62 17.98
N LEU A 61 -9.19 8.81 17.17
CA LEU A 61 -8.24 9.90 17.37
C LEU A 61 -8.82 11.22 16.85
N PHE A 62 -8.81 12.25 17.70
CA PHE A 62 -8.84 13.70 17.43
C PHE A 62 -9.59 14.20 16.17
N SER A 63 -10.71 13.57 15.82
CA SER A 63 -11.61 14.04 14.77
C SER A 63 -12.74 14.83 15.43
N LYS A 64 -12.97 16.06 14.98
CA LYS A 64 -14.17 16.83 15.38
C LYS A 64 -15.45 16.15 14.90
N ALA A 65 -15.37 15.39 13.81
CA ALA A 65 -16.49 14.64 13.25
C ALA A 65 -16.60 13.23 13.82
N ARG A 66 -17.83 12.72 13.85
CA ARG A 66 -18.11 11.33 14.20
C ARG A 66 -17.71 10.41 13.05
N THR A 67 -17.04 9.31 13.36
CA THR A 67 -16.81 8.19 12.44
C THR A 67 -17.50 6.94 12.99
N THR A 68 -17.73 5.96 12.12
CA THR A 68 -18.27 4.65 12.54
C THR A 68 -17.28 3.56 12.18
N VAL A 69 -16.97 2.73 13.17
CA VAL A 69 -16.29 1.45 13.00
C VAL A 69 -17.27 0.37 13.38
N ARG A 70 -17.39 -0.67 12.56
CA ARG A 70 -18.19 -1.86 12.90
C ARG A 70 -17.80 -3.04 12.03
N VAL A 71 -18.15 -4.24 12.48
CA VAL A 71 -18.20 -5.41 11.60
C VAL A 71 -19.64 -5.60 11.13
N ALA A 72 -19.84 -5.66 9.81
CA ALA A 72 -21.15 -5.87 9.19
C ALA A 72 -20.99 -6.57 7.84
N ASP A 73 -21.93 -7.48 7.52
CA ASP A 73 -21.96 -8.22 6.27
C ASP A 73 -20.65 -8.97 5.96
N GLY A 74 -20.01 -9.54 6.99
CA GLY A 74 -18.74 -10.27 6.88
C GLY A 74 -17.55 -9.38 6.54
N SER A 75 -17.56 -8.11 6.97
CA SER A 75 -16.43 -7.19 6.72
C SER A 75 -16.28 -6.17 7.83
N LEU A 76 -15.03 -5.76 8.10
CA LEU A 76 -14.73 -4.58 8.88
C LEU A 76 -15.04 -3.34 8.06
N ARG A 77 -15.95 -2.50 8.54
CA ARG A 77 -16.45 -1.32 7.84
C ARG A 77 -16.07 -0.05 8.59
N LEU A 78 -15.33 0.82 7.89
CA LEU A 78 -15.00 2.18 8.33
C LEU A 78 -15.83 3.18 7.53
N GLU A 79 -16.50 4.09 8.23
CA GLU A 79 -17.41 5.06 7.62
C GLU A 79 -17.14 6.48 8.12
N THR A 80 -17.07 7.42 7.17
CA THR A 80 -17.00 8.86 7.45
C THR A 80 -18.34 9.54 7.21
N VAL A 81 -18.56 10.62 7.96
CA VAL A 81 -19.69 11.54 7.71
C VAL A 81 -19.36 12.53 6.60
N PRO A 82 -20.37 13.11 5.93
CA PRO A 82 -20.15 14.28 5.10
C PRO A 82 -19.69 15.48 5.97
N ASP A 83 -19.18 16.50 5.30
CA ASP A 83 -19.00 17.88 5.82
C ASP A 83 -17.79 18.18 6.71
N ASP A 84 -17.22 17.20 7.42
CA ASP A 84 -16.03 17.41 8.26
C ASP A 84 -14.90 16.40 7.97
N PRO A 85 -13.62 16.83 8.02
CA PRO A 85 -12.48 15.93 7.97
C PRO A 85 -12.51 14.98 9.17
N CYS A 86 -12.28 13.71 8.90
CA CYS A 86 -12.35 12.70 9.94
C CYS A 86 -11.45 11.51 9.68
N GLU A 87 -11.19 10.80 10.78
CA GLU A 87 -10.29 9.67 10.81
C GLU A 87 -10.95 8.53 11.61
N ALA A 88 -11.04 7.37 10.98
CA ALA A 88 -11.51 6.13 11.58
C ALA A 88 -10.35 5.13 11.57
N GLN A 89 -10.06 4.53 12.72
CA GLN A 89 -8.96 3.58 12.83
C GLN A 89 -9.28 2.41 13.75
N VAL A 90 -8.72 1.26 13.41
CA VAL A 90 -8.77 0.02 14.21
C VAL A 90 -7.37 -0.54 14.30
N TYR A 91 -6.91 -0.76 15.53
CA TYR A 91 -5.54 -1.17 15.84
C TYR A 91 -5.53 -2.64 16.20
N SER A 92 -4.49 -3.36 15.78
CA SER A 92 -4.22 -4.68 16.34
C SER A 92 -3.77 -4.55 17.80
N LEU A 93 -4.27 -5.43 18.68
CA LEU A 93 -3.78 -5.64 20.05
C LEU A 93 -2.55 -6.57 20.10
N PHE A 94 -1.89 -6.70 18.96
CA PHE A 94 -0.68 -7.47 18.77
C PHE A 94 0.24 -6.76 17.77
N MET A 95 1.51 -7.13 17.78
CA MET A 95 2.54 -6.56 16.93
C MET A 95 3.34 -7.65 16.23
N PHE A 96 3.80 -7.35 15.02
CA PHE A 96 4.72 -8.20 14.28
C PHE A 96 6.16 -7.82 14.62
N ARG A 97 7.02 -8.81 14.83
CA ARG A 97 8.48 -8.64 14.94
C ARG A 97 9.16 -9.49 13.89
N GLY A 98 10.08 -8.89 13.15
CA GLY A 98 10.81 -9.56 12.07
C GLY A 98 10.03 -9.58 10.76
N ASP A 99 10.26 -10.62 9.95
CA ASP A 99 9.63 -10.80 8.64
C ASP A 99 8.15 -11.16 8.76
N PHE A 100 7.33 -10.68 7.82
CA PHE A 100 5.91 -11.00 7.77
C PHE A 100 5.34 -10.83 6.37
N ASP A 101 4.21 -11.50 6.12
CA ASP A 101 3.45 -11.40 4.88
C ASP A 101 1.96 -11.42 5.21
N ILE A 102 1.30 -10.30 4.97
CA ILE A 102 -0.12 -10.13 5.26
C ILE A 102 -0.88 -9.65 4.04
N GLN A 103 -2.17 -9.96 3.98
CA GLN A 103 -3.08 -9.37 3.01
C GLN A 103 -4.45 -9.07 3.61
N THR A 104 -5.21 -8.22 2.92
CA THR A 104 -6.65 -7.99 3.18
C THR A 104 -7.33 -7.60 1.88
N ASP A 105 -8.55 -8.05 1.69
CA ASP A 105 -9.42 -7.53 0.66
C ASP A 105 -9.95 -6.16 1.06
N TYR A 106 -10.21 -5.29 0.08
CA TYR A 106 -10.84 -4.00 0.30
C TYR A 106 -11.95 -3.72 -0.72
N GLU A 107 -12.95 -2.96 -0.29
CA GLU A 107 -14.00 -2.41 -1.15
C GLU A 107 -14.34 -0.98 -0.71
N VAL A 108 -14.24 -0.03 -1.64
CA VAL A 108 -14.71 1.35 -1.50
C VAL A 108 -16.16 1.41 -1.99
N VAL A 109 -17.09 1.74 -1.10
CA VAL A 109 -18.54 1.74 -1.37
C VAL A 109 -19.04 3.18 -1.56
N GLY A 110 -19.59 3.48 -2.74
CA GLY A 110 -20.26 4.78 -2.98
C GLY A 110 -20.36 5.26 -4.43
N GLY A 111 -20.21 4.37 -5.43
CA GLY A 111 -20.39 4.71 -6.84
C GLY A 111 -19.31 5.65 -7.41
N ASP A 112 -19.47 6.04 -8.68
CA ASP A 112 -18.46 6.83 -9.41
C ASP A 112 -18.19 8.22 -8.81
N GLY A 113 -19.14 8.77 -8.04
CA GLY A 113 -18.99 10.06 -7.38
C GLY A 113 -17.85 10.12 -6.34
N LEU A 114 -17.37 8.97 -5.87
CA LEU A 114 -16.28 8.90 -4.90
C LEU A 114 -14.90 9.28 -5.46
N LYS A 115 -14.72 9.21 -6.78
CA LYS A 115 -13.46 9.58 -7.44
C LYS A 115 -13.15 11.09 -7.25
N ALA A 116 -14.20 11.91 -7.21
CA ALA A 116 -14.11 13.35 -6.93
C ALA A 116 -13.83 13.68 -5.45
N CYS A 117 -13.87 12.68 -4.56
CA CYS A 117 -13.62 12.86 -3.14
C CYS A 117 -12.12 12.77 -2.82
N ARG A 118 -11.74 13.23 -1.62
CA ARG A 118 -10.38 13.12 -1.11
C ARG A 118 -10.34 12.27 0.14
N PHE A 119 -9.80 11.07 0.02
CA PHE A 119 -9.62 10.16 1.14
C PHE A 119 -8.43 9.23 0.94
N ASN A 120 -7.93 8.67 2.04
CA ASN A 120 -6.99 7.55 2.05
C ASN A 120 -7.59 6.44 2.91
N ALA A 121 -7.57 5.21 2.43
CA ALA A 121 -7.98 4.05 3.20
C ALA A 121 -7.05 2.87 2.97
N GLY A 122 -6.70 2.13 4.02
CA GLY A 122 -5.85 0.95 3.88
C GLY A 122 -5.13 0.57 5.17
N LEU A 123 -3.92 0.02 5.00
CA LEU A 123 -3.12 -0.54 6.07
C LEU A 123 -2.03 0.44 6.52
N VAL A 124 -1.84 0.53 7.83
CA VAL A 124 -0.75 1.28 8.45
C VAL A 124 0.03 0.35 9.36
N PHE A 125 1.34 0.33 9.21
CA PHE A 125 2.26 -0.33 10.11
C PHE A 125 3.09 0.73 10.81
N GLN A 126 3.05 0.80 12.13
CA GLN A 126 3.94 1.71 12.85
C GLN A 126 4.56 1.09 14.07
N THR A 127 5.65 1.71 14.51
CA THR A 127 6.33 1.44 15.76
C THR A 127 5.47 1.84 16.97
N PRO A 128 5.68 1.26 18.16
CA PRO A 128 4.81 1.51 19.32
C PRO A 128 4.68 2.99 19.72
N GLY A 129 5.72 3.80 19.56
CA GLY A 129 5.70 5.24 19.83
C GLY A 129 5.43 6.12 18.61
N ASP A 130 5.01 5.52 17.49
CA ASP A 130 4.73 6.19 16.22
C ASP A 130 5.95 6.95 15.65
N GLU A 131 7.16 6.56 16.04
CA GLU A 131 8.43 7.11 15.54
C GLU A 131 8.57 6.93 14.03
N LEU A 132 8.07 5.80 13.51
CA LEU A 132 8.12 5.43 12.10
C LEU A 132 6.83 4.71 11.71
N SER A 133 6.22 5.13 10.60
CA SER A 133 5.06 4.45 10.03
C SER A 133 5.14 4.26 8.52
N TYR A 134 4.61 3.12 8.08
CA TYR A 134 4.50 2.67 6.70
C TYR A 134 3.02 2.54 6.35
N LYS A 135 2.59 3.27 5.34
CA LYS A 135 1.19 3.47 5.01
C LYS A 135 0.93 3.02 3.59
N PHE A 136 0.01 2.08 3.41
CA PHE A 136 -0.40 1.57 2.11
C PHE A 136 -1.91 1.74 1.91
N TYR A 137 -2.27 2.61 0.98
CA TYR A 137 -3.66 3.05 0.80
C TYR A 137 -4.17 2.82 -0.61
N ILE A 138 -5.47 2.54 -0.71
CA ILE A 138 -6.30 3.03 -1.80
C ILE A 138 -6.70 4.47 -1.49
N ALA A 139 -6.58 5.37 -2.47
CA ALA A 139 -6.88 6.77 -2.28
C ALA A 139 -7.66 7.35 -3.46
N ALA A 140 -8.51 8.31 -3.15
CA ALA A 140 -9.05 9.26 -4.12
C ALA A 140 -8.46 10.64 -3.82
N SER A 141 -8.09 11.38 -4.85
CA SER A 141 -7.46 12.70 -4.70
C SER A 141 -8.21 13.78 -5.48
N GLY A 142 -9.54 13.67 -5.59
CA GLY A 142 -10.35 14.58 -6.39
C GLY A 142 -10.10 14.48 -7.90
N LYS A 143 -9.69 13.30 -8.39
CA LYS A 143 -9.43 13.01 -9.81
C LYS A 143 -10.34 11.87 -10.26
N ASP A 144 -10.56 11.71 -11.56
CA ASP A 144 -11.46 10.68 -12.12
C ASP A 144 -10.98 9.22 -11.98
N HIS A 145 -10.02 8.93 -11.10
CA HIS A 145 -9.51 7.59 -10.83
C HIS A 145 -9.05 7.42 -9.38
N PHE A 146 -9.10 6.19 -8.89
CA PHE A 146 -8.42 5.81 -7.66
C PHE A 146 -6.94 5.54 -7.92
N LEU A 147 -6.12 5.70 -6.89
CA LEU A 147 -4.69 5.43 -6.93
C LEU A 147 -4.28 4.63 -5.70
N PHE A 148 -3.20 3.85 -5.84
CA PHE A 148 -2.51 3.33 -4.67
C PHE A 148 -1.49 4.36 -4.18
N ARG A 149 -1.39 4.53 -2.87
CA ARG A 149 -0.43 5.43 -2.22
C ARG A 149 0.40 4.66 -1.20
N ALA A 150 1.70 4.68 -1.39
CA ALA A 150 2.68 4.21 -0.41
C ALA A 150 3.29 5.43 0.27
N ARG A 151 3.40 5.43 1.60
CA ARG A 151 3.97 6.56 2.34
C ARG A 151 4.79 6.06 3.54
N ARG A 152 5.92 6.74 3.79
CA ARG A 152 6.74 6.56 4.99
C ARG A 152 6.73 7.88 5.77
N ASP A 153 6.29 7.82 7.01
CA ASP A 153 6.23 8.97 7.92
C ASP A 153 7.14 8.77 9.13
N LEU A 154 7.68 9.88 9.64
CA LEU A 154 8.28 9.95 10.97
C LEU A 154 7.29 10.64 11.93
N LEU A 155 7.34 10.26 13.21
CA LEU A 155 6.55 10.89 14.28
C LEU A 155 5.06 11.00 13.90
N GLY A 156 4.50 9.89 13.40
CA GLY A 156 3.11 9.71 13.00
C GLY A 156 2.68 10.39 11.70
N GLU A 157 3.15 11.61 11.43
CA GLU A 157 2.58 12.46 10.37
C GLU A 157 3.58 13.20 9.48
N GLN A 158 4.87 13.21 9.83
CA GLN A 158 5.87 13.91 9.03
C GLN A 158 6.27 13.09 7.80
N ASN A 159 5.72 13.47 6.65
CA ASN A 159 6.01 12.83 5.36
C ASN A 159 7.50 12.85 5.02
N GLN A 160 8.14 11.68 5.00
CA GLN A 160 9.50 11.53 4.49
C GLN A 160 9.48 11.14 3.01
N GLU A 161 8.58 10.24 2.65
CA GLU A 161 8.55 9.67 1.31
C GLU A 161 7.12 9.27 0.93
N THR A 162 6.74 9.58 -0.31
CA THR A 162 5.43 9.21 -0.86
C THR A 162 5.59 8.74 -2.29
N TYR A 163 4.98 7.60 -2.61
CA TYR A 163 4.80 7.10 -3.96
C TYR A 163 3.32 6.96 -4.30
N LYS A 164 2.96 7.21 -5.57
CA LYS A 164 1.59 7.12 -6.09
C LYS A 164 1.58 6.29 -7.37
N ALA A 165 0.77 5.23 -7.40
CA ALA A 165 0.53 4.42 -8.60
C ALA A 165 -0.88 4.65 -9.14
N ALA A 166 -0.99 5.11 -10.39
CA ALA A 166 -2.25 5.30 -11.08
C ALA A 166 -2.75 3.94 -11.64
N CYS A 167 -3.41 3.15 -10.79
CA CYS A 167 -4.08 1.89 -11.15
C CYS A 167 -4.96 1.36 -10.01
N GLY A 168 -5.54 2.25 -9.20
CA GLY A 168 -6.44 1.83 -8.13
C GLY A 168 -7.80 1.42 -8.69
N ALA A 169 -8.29 0.26 -8.29
CA ALA A 169 -9.69 -0.13 -8.48
C ALA A 169 -10.47 0.11 -7.17
N PRO A 170 -11.80 0.35 -7.23
CA PRO A 170 -12.62 0.50 -6.01
C PRO A 170 -12.69 -0.78 -5.18
N ARG A 171 -12.36 -1.94 -5.74
CA ARG A 171 -12.24 -3.22 -5.04
C ARG A 171 -10.93 -3.90 -5.43
N GLY A 172 -10.29 -4.54 -4.46
CA GLY A 172 -9.06 -5.28 -4.70
C GLY A 172 -8.53 -5.96 -3.45
N CYS A 173 -7.25 -6.32 -3.47
CA CYS A 173 -6.55 -6.90 -2.33
C CYS A 173 -5.25 -6.14 -2.11
N LEU A 174 -5.00 -5.73 -0.86
CA LEU A 174 -3.74 -5.13 -0.42
C LEU A 174 -2.89 -6.22 0.22
N ARG A 175 -1.60 -6.28 -0.12
CA ARG A 175 -0.63 -7.16 0.54
C ARG A 175 0.59 -6.36 0.96
N VAL A 176 1.04 -6.60 2.19
CA VAL A 176 2.24 -5.99 2.74
C VAL A 176 3.17 -7.10 3.19
N LYS A 177 4.39 -7.06 2.65
CA LYS A 177 5.42 -8.05 2.91
C LYS A 177 6.67 -7.37 3.43
N ARG A 178 7.21 -7.86 4.52
CA ARG A 178 8.51 -7.45 5.04
C ARG A 178 9.48 -8.62 4.96
N GLU A 179 10.63 -8.38 4.35
CA GLU A 179 11.74 -9.32 4.21
C GLU A 179 13.05 -8.60 4.52
N GLY A 180 13.65 -8.92 5.67
CA GLY A 180 14.81 -8.25 6.24
C GLY A 180 14.57 -6.75 6.42
N SER A 181 15.34 -5.95 5.69
CA SER A 181 15.33 -4.49 5.69
C SER A 181 14.45 -3.86 4.61
N ARG A 182 13.53 -4.64 4.02
CA ARG A 182 12.63 -4.15 2.96
C ARG A 182 11.18 -4.42 3.33
N ILE A 183 10.35 -3.39 3.21
CA ILE A 183 8.89 -3.52 3.25
C ILE A 183 8.31 -3.20 1.87
N SER A 184 7.59 -4.16 1.30
CA SER A 184 7.00 -4.10 -0.04
C SER A 184 5.48 -4.05 0.07
N PHE A 185 4.88 -3.22 -0.77
CA PHE A 185 3.43 -3.11 -0.93
C PHE A 185 3.04 -3.64 -2.29
N LEU A 186 2.08 -4.56 -2.29
CA LEU A 186 1.55 -5.20 -3.49
C LEU A 186 0.03 -5.03 -3.52
N ALA A 187 -0.50 -4.83 -4.71
CA ALA A 187 -1.93 -4.83 -4.95
C ALA A 187 -2.27 -5.90 -5.97
N LYS A 188 -3.44 -6.52 -5.83
CA LYS A 188 -3.95 -7.45 -6.83
C LYS A 188 -4.61 -6.68 -7.97
N ASP A 189 -4.19 -6.95 -9.21
CA ASP A 189 -4.77 -6.42 -10.45
C ASP A 189 -5.26 -7.61 -11.29
N GLY A 190 -6.58 -7.82 -11.31
CA GLY A 190 -7.17 -9.06 -11.82
C GLY A 190 -6.74 -10.28 -11.00
N ASN A 191 -6.01 -11.20 -11.64
CA ASN A 191 -5.50 -12.43 -10.99
C ASN A 191 -4.04 -12.31 -10.52
N ASP A 192 -3.33 -11.27 -10.94
CA ASP A 192 -1.90 -11.14 -10.69
C ASP A 192 -1.61 -10.15 -9.57
N TRP A 193 -0.56 -10.43 -8.80
CA TRP A 193 -0.02 -9.47 -7.85
C TRP A 193 0.94 -8.52 -8.55
N ARG A 194 0.73 -7.23 -8.32
CA ARG A 194 1.61 -6.18 -8.81
C ARG A 194 2.25 -5.45 -7.63
N LYS A 195 3.56 -5.34 -7.66
CA LYS A 195 4.29 -4.47 -6.72
C LYS A 195 3.93 -3.02 -6.98
N VAL A 196 3.41 -2.34 -5.96
CA VAL A 196 3.12 -0.91 -5.98
C VAL A 196 4.39 -0.15 -5.64
N TYR A 197 5.01 -0.47 -4.51
CA TYR A 197 6.24 0.19 -4.06
C TYR A 197 6.98 -0.67 -3.04
N ALA A 198 8.24 -0.31 -2.75
CA ALA A 198 8.98 -0.87 -1.63
C ALA A 198 9.84 0.21 -0.98
N PHE A 199 9.94 0.17 0.34
CA PHE A 199 10.87 0.98 1.10
C PHE A 199 12.02 0.11 1.60
N ASP A 200 13.24 0.63 1.48
CA ASP A 200 14.45 0.04 2.05
C ASP A 200 14.84 0.80 3.33
N GLY A 201 15.33 0.06 4.33
CA GLY A 201 15.88 0.62 5.57
C GLY A 201 15.97 -0.40 6.72
N LEU A 202 16.72 -0.07 7.77
CA LEU A 202 16.71 -0.90 8.98
C LEU A 202 15.31 -0.84 9.59
N HIS A 203 14.70 -2.02 9.78
CA HIS A 203 13.32 -2.14 10.24
C HIS A 203 13.23 -2.99 11.51
N GLU A 204 14.29 -3.16 12.30
CA GLU A 204 14.35 -4.11 13.44
C GLU A 204 13.30 -3.91 14.55
N GLU A 205 12.45 -2.90 14.39
CA GLU A 205 11.36 -2.57 15.28
C GLU A 205 10.15 -3.51 15.11
N ARG A 206 9.40 -3.60 16.22
CA ARG A 206 8.08 -4.22 16.28
C ARG A 206 7.09 -3.29 15.59
N MET A 207 6.23 -3.81 14.74
CA MET A 207 5.24 -3.02 14.02
C MET A 207 3.84 -3.44 14.43
N ARG A 208 3.04 -2.47 14.87
CA ARG A 208 1.60 -2.62 15.08
C ARG A 208 0.87 -2.30 13.77
N LEU A 209 -0.12 -3.12 13.44
CA LEU A 209 -0.99 -2.93 12.29
C LEU A 209 -2.20 -2.05 12.66
N ARG A 210 -2.65 -1.21 11.73
CA ARG A 210 -3.93 -0.52 11.78
C ARG A 210 -4.64 -0.59 10.44
N PHE A 211 -5.96 -0.70 10.50
CA PHE A 211 -6.84 -0.29 9.41
C PHE A 211 -7.17 1.19 9.60
N LYS A 212 -7.07 1.97 8.54
CA LYS A 212 -7.31 3.41 8.59
C LYS A 212 -8.18 3.86 7.42
N LEU A 213 -9.10 4.77 7.70
CA LEU A 213 -9.81 5.60 6.74
C LEU A 213 -9.69 7.06 7.19
N GLN A 214 -9.23 7.93 6.30
CA GLN A 214 -9.03 9.36 6.59
C GLN A 214 -9.53 10.20 5.42
N THR A 215 -10.36 11.20 5.70
CA THR A 215 -10.69 12.29 4.78
C THR A 215 -9.84 13.52 5.09
N SER A 216 -9.48 14.28 4.05
CA SER A 216 -8.66 15.50 4.17
C SER A 216 -9.53 16.75 4.17
N ASP A 217 -9.04 17.86 4.71
CA ASP A 217 -9.79 19.12 4.73
C ASP A 217 -9.94 19.79 3.36
N GLN A 218 -10.76 20.84 3.34
CA GLN A 218 -11.09 21.61 2.13
C GLN A 218 -9.93 22.45 1.59
N GLU A 219 -8.91 22.79 2.41
CA GLU A 219 -7.76 23.62 2.00
C GLU A 219 -6.89 22.91 0.95
N GLU A 220 -6.88 21.57 0.94
CA GLU A 220 -6.13 20.79 -0.06
C GLU A 220 -6.88 20.61 -1.41
N GLY A 221 -8.09 21.16 -1.56
CA GLY A 221 -8.91 21.02 -2.75
C GLY A 221 -9.52 19.61 -2.89
N GLY A 222 -10.85 19.54 -2.94
CA GLY A 222 -11.63 18.30 -3.09
C GLY A 222 -12.97 18.39 -2.37
N LYS A 223 -13.93 17.56 -2.78
CA LYS A 223 -15.22 17.47 -2.09
C LYS A 223 -15.09 16.54 -0.88
N LEU A 224 -15.53 17.00 0.30
CA LEU A 224 -15.76 16.12 1.44
C LEU A 224 -16.95 15.21 1.13
N CYS A 225 -16.76 13.92 1.34
CA CYS A 225 -17.76 12.92 1.00
C CYS A 225 -17.93 11.92 2.14
N PRO A 226 -19.14 11.37 2.30
CA PRO A 226 -19.31 10.15 3.07
C PRO A 226 -18.58 9.04 2.31
N VAL A 227 -17.52 8.51 2.91
CA VAL A 227 -16.74 7.40 2.37
C VAL A 227 -16.95 6.21 3.26
N VAL A 228 -17.27 5.08 2.63
CA VAL A 228 -17.36 3.79 3.29
C VAL A 228 -16.30 2.91 2.68
N VAL A 229 -15.44 2.33 3.52
CA VAL A 229 -14.49 1.31 3.09
C VAL A 229 -14.69 0.07 3.93
N LYS A 230 -14.77 -1.06 3.24
CA LYS A 230 -14.79 -2.39 3.83
C LYS A 230 -13.42 -3.02 3.70
N PHE A 231 -13.02 -3.73 4.74
CA PHE A 231 -11.90 -4.65 4.77
C PHE A 231 -12.40 -6.04 5.12
N ASP A 232 -11.91 -7.03 4.41
CA ASP A 232 -12.34 -8.43 4.56
C ASP A 232 -11.10 -9.33 4.40
N ASN A 233 -11.21 -10.59 4.81
CA ASN A 233 -10.20 -11.63 4.64
C ASN A 233 -8.80 -11.16 5.05
N PHE A 234 -8.67 -10.59 6.26
CA PHE A 234 -7.36 -10.27 6.80
C PHE A 234 -6.61 -11.57 7.06
N ILE A 235 -5.57 -11.83 6.28
CA ILE A 235 -4.82 -13.09 6.31
C ILE A 235 -3.36 -12.78 6.64
N VAL A 236 -2.84 -13.49 7.64
CA VAL A 236 -1.41 -13.54 7.94
C VAL A 236 -0.85 -14.83 7.35
N HIS A 237 -0.20 -14.73 6.20
CA HIS A 237 0.40 -15.88 5.50
C HIS A 237 1.59 -16.41 6.27
N THR A 238 2.52 -15.52 6.61
CA THR A 238 3.74 -15.84 7.35
C THR A 238 4.09 -14.72 8.31
N CYS A 239 4.79 -15.09 9.38
CA CYS A 239 5.38 -14.16 10.33
C CYS A 239 6.56 -14.84 11.03
N GLU A 240 7.56 -14.07 11.42
CA GLU A 240 8.64 -14.54 12.28
C GLU A 240 8.18 -14.61 13.74
N ALA A 241 7.58 -13.53 14.26
CA ALA A 241 7.00 -13.50 15.59
C ALA A 241 5.83 -12.51 15.69
N ILE A 242 4.85 -12.85 16.54
CA ILE A 242 3.78 -11.96 16.97
C ILE A 242 3.84 -11.80 18.49
N LEU A 243 3.73 -10.57 18.96
CA LEU A 243 3.77 -10.18 20.37
C LEU A 243 2.41 -9.58 20.75
N ASN A 244 1.76 -10.13 21.77
CA ASN A 244 0.52 -9.56 22.31
C ASN A 244 0.86 -8.36 23.21
N GLU A 245 -0.03 -7.37 23.25
CA GLU A 245 0.03 -6.24 24.19
C GLU A 245 -0.72 -6.49 25.50
#